data_AF-A0A968MFT2-F1
#
_entry.id   AF-A0A968MFT2-F1
#
_cell.length_a   1.000
_cell.length_b   1.000
_cell.length_c   1.000
_cell.angle_alpha   90.00
_cell.angle_beta   90.00
_cell.angle_gamma   90.00
#
_symmetry.space_group_name_H-M   'P 1'
#
loop_
_entity.id
_entity.type
_entity.pdbx_description
1 polymer ?
#
loop_
_entity_poly.entity_id
_entity_poly.type
_entity_poly.pdbx_seq_one_letter_code
_entity_poly.pdbx_strand_id
1 'polypeptide(L)'
;MIEKLVNKLEIDNQAINILLAGFPAYPRNFSRDSFCSLFLLEDTELLKNQIIYSSYLQGQKFDNYTGEEIGKVHHEYPGVELNGKNTQYNACDTTALYLIAHLKYQELTEDCSLAQKYQKNIHLAVEYIIDHINDEGLFIEKQADCVQNCFAVSVTYWKDSVLSKRAKDDHFFPVFYYLAHCMNLAAIRAASKILNTSQYQDIENKMLEGLHYLFQTHSHFPVAFDQQGLISMESSDFIH
;
A
#
# COMPACT_ATOMS: atom_id res chain seq x y z
N MET A 1 -23.47 -10.63 -12.91
CA MET A 1 -23.16 -9.67 -11.82
C MET A 1 -21.68 -9.32 -11.81
N ILE A 2 -20.78 -10.32 -11.86
CA ILE A 2 -19.31 -10.14 -12.00
C ILE A 2 -18.94 -9.37 -13.28
N GLU A 3 -19.62 -9.59 -14.41
CA GLU A 3 -19.35 -8.85 -15.66
C GLU A 3 -19.46 -7.32 -15.53
N LYS A 4 -20.22 -6.82 -14.55
CA LYS A 4 -20.33 -5.36 -14.31
C LYS A 4 -19.14 -4.80 -13.54
N LEU A 5 -18.35 -5.63 -12.86
CA LEU A 5 -17.22 -5.23 -12.04
C LEU A 5 -15.89 -5.31 -12.78
N VAL A 6 -15.89 -5.75 -14.03
CA VAL A 6 -14.67 -5.85 -14.85
C VAL A 6 -14.69 -4.75 -15.90
N ASN A 7 -13.64 -3.93 -15.91
CA ASN A 7 -13.43 -2.94 -16.95
C ASN A 7 -12.34 -3.41 -17.92
N LYS A 8 -12.54 -3.18 -19.21
CA LYS A 8 -11.59 -3.52 -20.28
C LYS A 8 -10.75 -2.31 -20.63
N LEU A 9 -9.44 -2.50 -20.61
CA LEU A 9 -8.47 -1.47 -20.98
C LEU A 9 -7.46 -2.06 -21.98
N GLU A 10 -6.72 -1.18 -22.64
CA GLU A 10 -5.61 -1.56 -23.51
C GLU A 10 -4.33 -0.89 -23.00
N ILE A 11 -3.29 -1.69 -22.74
CA ILE A 11 -1.99 -1.24 -22.26
C ILE A 11 -0.92 -1.92 -23.11
N ASP A 12 -0.05 -1.14 -23.73
CA ASP A 12 1.01 -1.64 -24.62
C ASP A 12 0.51 -2.61 -25.71
N ASN A 13 -0.67 -2.31 -26.29
CA ASN A 13 -1.39 -3.16 -27.26
C ASN A 13 -1.88 -4.51 -26.70
N GLN A 14 -1.93 -4.66 -25.37
CA GLN A 14 -2.53 -5.80 -24.69
C GLN A 14 -3.86 -5.40 -24.07
N ALA A 15 -4.94 -6.07 -24.48
CA ALA A 15 -6.22 -5.96 -23.81
C ALA A 15 -6.13 -6.61 -22.42
N ILE A 16 -6.48 -5.87 -21.37
CA ILE A 16 -6.52 -6.35 -19.99
C ILE A 16 -7.88 -6.10 -19.36
N ASN A 17 -8.24 -6.97 -18.42
CA ASN A 17 -9.44 -6.89 -17.61
C ASN A 17 -9.03 -6.48 -16.18
N ILE A 18 -9.58 -5.40 -15.65
CA ILE A 18 -9.31 -4.94 -14.28
C ILE A 18 -10.58 -4.96 -13.44
N LEU A 19 -10.42 -5.25 -12.14
CA LEU A 19 -11.52 -5.24 -11.19
C LEU A 19 -11.84 -3.81 -10.74
N LEU A 20 -13.13 -3.50 -10.60
CA LEU A 20 -13.65 -2.28 -10.00
C LEU A 20 -14.08 -2.56 -8.57
N ALA A 21 -13.92 -1.59 -7.67
CA ALA A 21 -14.13 -1.78 -6.24
C ALA A 21 -15.57 -2.17 -5.88
N GLY A 22 -16.57 -1.56 -6.53
CA GLY A 22 -17.95 -1.97 -6.30
C GLY A 22 -18.99 -1.10 -6.99
N PHE A 23 -20.06 -1.71 -7.51
CA PHE A 23 -21.22 -0.97 -8.02
C PHE A 23 -22.33 -0.85 -6.97
N PRO A 24 -23.08 0.27 -6.96
CA PRO A 24 -22.93 1.44 -7.85
C PRO A 24 -21.98 2.53 -7.31
N ALA A 25 -21.56 2.45 -6.05
CA ALA A 25 -20.93 3.56 -5.34
C ALA A 25 -19.46 3.81 -5.71
N TYR A 26 -18.73 2.78 -6.13
CA TYR A 26 -17.28 2.82 -6.38
C TYR A 26 -16.92 2.19 -7.74
N PRO A 27 -17.36 2.79 -8.87
CA PRO A 27 -17.16 2.24 -10.21
C PRO A 27 -15.74 2.48 -10.77
N ARG A 28 -14.72 2.47 -9.89
CA ARG A 28 -13.30 2.72 -10.23
C ARG A 28 -12.43 1.58 -9.74
N ASN A 29 -11.22 1.49 -10.28
CA ASN A 29 -10.22 0.58 -9.77
C ASN A 29 -9.60 1.20 -8.53
N PHE A 30 -9.77 0.54 -7.38
CA PHE A 30 -8.98 0.78 -6.18
C PHE A 30 -7.99 -0.38 -6.08
N SER A 31 -6.70 -0.07 -6.09
CA SER A 31 -5.65 -1.11 -6.09
C SER A 31 -5.73 -1.98 -4.86
N ARG A 32 -5.99 -1.37 -3.70
CA ARG A 32 -6.16 -2.07 -2.41
C ARG A 32 -7.25 -3.13 -2.52
N ASP A 33 -8.45 -2.70 -2.90
CA ASP A 33 -9.63 -3.56 -2.98
C ASP A 33 -9.47 -4.66 -4.04
N SER A 34 -8.84 -4.30 -5.16
CA SER A 34 -8.57 -5.24 -6.26
C SER A 34 -7.61 -6.32 -5.81
N PHE A 35 -6.45 -5.97 -5.26
CA PHE A 35 -5.48 -6.96 -4.78
C PHE A 35 -6.08 -7.84 -3.67
N CYS A 36 -6.72 -7.25 -2.67
CA CYS A 36 -7.36 -8.01 -1.59
C CYS A 36 -8.41 -9.00 -2.12
N SER A 37 -9.28 -8.57 -3.04
CA SER A 37 -10.29 -9.44 -3.64
C SER A 37 -9.66 -10.57 -4.45
N LEU A 38 -8.60 -10.27 -5.21
CA LEU A 38 -7.92 -11.25 -6.07
C LEU A 38 -7.07 -12.23 -5.27
N PHE A 39 -6.56 -11.86 -4.10
CA PHE A 39 -5.93 -12.80 -3.18
C PHE A 39 -6.92 -13.82 -2.63
N LEU A 40 -8.16 -13.42 -2.39
CA LEU A 40 -9.23 -14.30 -1.90
C LEU A 40 -9.81 -15.18 -3.02
N LEU A 41 -9.93 -14.63 -4.22
CA LEU A 41 -10.48 -15.34 -5.39
C LEU A 41 -9.47 -16.28 -6.04
N GLU A 42 -8.17 -16.01 -5.87
CA GLU A 42 -7.07 -16.70 -6.56
C GLU A 42 -7.22 -16.70 -8.10
N ASP A 43 -7.88 -15.67 -8.64
CA ASP A 43 -8.03 -15.47 -10.08
C ASP A 43 -6.70 -14.94 -10.66
N THR A 44 -5.91 -15.86 -11.21
CA THR A 44 -4.55 -15.57 -11.69
C THR A 44 -4.52 -14.65 -12.90
N GLU A 45 -5.55 -14.68 -13.76
CA GLU A 45 -5.63 -13.79 -14.94
C GLU A 45 -5.89 -12.35 -14.49
N LEU A 46 -6.90 -12.13 -13.64
CA LEU A 46 -7.20 -10.80 -13.12
C LEU A 46 -6.08 -10.28 -12.21
N LEU A 47 -5.44 -11.15 -11.42
CA LEU A 47 -4.28 -10.77 -10.61
C LEU A 47 -3.11 -10.28 -11.47
N LYS A 48 -2.78 -11.03 -12.53
CA LYS A 48 -1.77 -10.62 -13.52
C LYS A 48 -2.13 -9.28 -14.17
N ASN A 49 -3.39 -9.11 -14.57
CA ASN A 49 -3.84 -7.86 -15.19
C ASN A 49 -3.75 -6.67 -14.23
N GLN A 50 -4.11 -6.85 -12.96
CA GLN A 50 -3.95 -5.83 -11.93
C GLN A 50 -2.49 -5.48 -11.67
N ILE A 51 -1.58 -6.47 -11.68
CA ILE A 51 -0.13 -6.25 -11.60
C ILE A 51 0.32 -5.39 -12.79
N ILE A 52 -0.01 -5.79 -14.02
CA ILE A 52 0.34 -5.05 -15.25
C ILE A 52 -0.16 -3.60 -15.17
N TYR A 53 -1.43 -3.41 -14.77
CA TYR A 53 -2.03 -2.10 -14.66
C TYR A 53 -1.34 -1.22 -13.63
N SER A 54 -1.01 -1.79 -12.47
CA SER A 54 -0.31 -1.09 -11.38
C SER A 54 1.14 -0.79 -11.73
N SER A 55 1.82 -1.66 -12.50
CA SER A 55 3.16 -1.38 -13.04
C SER A 55 3.15 -0.22 -14.05
N TYR A 56 2.11 -0.14 -14.89
CA TYR A 56 1.94 0.94 -15.86
C TYR A 56 1.67 2.29 -15.18
N LEU A 57 0.88 2.31 -14.10
CA LEU A 57 0.54 3.51 -13.33
C LEU A 57 1.50 3.79 -12.16
N GLN A 58 2.56 3.01 -11.97
CA GLN A 58 3.47 3.21 -10.86
C GLN A 58 4.09 4.61 -10.91
N GLY A 59 4.11 5.31 -9.76
CA GLY A 59 4.60 6.68 -9.67
C GLY A 59 6.02 6.85 -10.22
N GLN A 60 6.23 7.91 -10.99
CA GLN A 60 7.49 8.22 -11.70
C GLN A 60 8.12 9.53 -11.24
N LYS A 61 7.42 10.30 -10.41
CA LYS A 61 7.85 11.61 -9.93
C LYS A 61 7.28 11.87 -8.54
N PHE A 62 7.79 12.91 -7.91
CA PHE A 62 7.17 13.49 -6.74
C PHE A 62 6.09 14.50 -7.18
N ASP A 63 4.85 14.32 -6.71
CA ASP A 63 3.75 15.23 -7.01
C ASP A 63 2.89 15.48 -5.76
N ASN A 64 2.98 16.71 -5.25
CA ASN A 64 2.30 17.08 -4.02
C ASN A 64 0.78 17.13 -4.13
N TYR A 65 0.24 17.27 -5.33
CA TYR A 65 -1.19 17.36 -5.55
C TYR A 65 -1.86 15.98 -5.49
N THR A 66 -1.25 14.98 -6.11
CA THR A 66 -1.79 13.61 -6.18
C THR A 66 -1.29 12.68 -5.08
N GLY A 67 -0.21 13.07 -4.38
CA GLY A 67 0.52 12.21 -3.45
C GLY A 67 1.46 11.22 -4.15
N GLU A 68 1.77 11.43 -5.44
CA GLU A 68 2.64 10.55 -6.22
C GLU A 68 4.09 10.63 -5.70
N GLU A 69 4.71 9.46 -5.60
CA GLU A 69 6.11 9.29 -5.24
C GLU A 69 6.71 8.22 -6.15
N ILE A 70 8.02 8.29 -6.40
CA ILE A 70 8.71 7.31 -7.26
C ILE A 70 8.52 5.92 -6.65
N GLY A 71 8.00 4.98 -7.43
CA GLY A 71 7.79 3.59 -6.99
C GLY A 71 6.47 3.31 -6.26
N LYS A 72 5.74 4.35 -5.83
CA LYS A 72 4.46 4.21 -5.15
C LYS A 72 3.37 3.70 -6.11
N VAL A 73 2.52 2.79 -5.64
CA VAL A 73 1.40 2.25 -6.43
C VAL A 73 0.13 3.05 -6.14
N HIS A 74 -0.64 3.36 -7.19
CA HIS A 74 -1.84 4.18 -7.09
C HIS A 74 -2.87 3.60 -6.12
N HIS A 75 -3.54 4.49 -5.39
CA HIS A 75 -4.69 4.19 -4.54
C HIS A 75 -5.90 3.82 -5.39
N GLU A 76 -6.33 4.75 -6.24
CA GLU A 76 -7.44 4.61 -7.17
C GLU A 76 -7.14 5.28 -8.50
N TYR A 77 -7.74 4.80 -9.58
CA TYR A 77 -7.61 5.45 -10.89
C TYR A 77 -8.92 5.44 -11.69
N PRO A 78 -9.32 6.59 -12.29
CA PRO A 78 -8.75 7.93 -12.06
C PRO A 78 -9.02 8.41 -10.62
N GLY A 79 -8.17 9.27 -10.06
CA GLY A 79 -8.41 9.88 -8.75
C GLY A 79 -9.56 10.90 -8.74
N VAL A 80 -10.04 11.28 -7.56
CA VAL A 80 -10.98 12.39 -7.33
C VAL A 80 -10.26 13.57 -6.69
N GLU A 81 -10.73 14.78 -7.01
CA GLU A 81 -10.35 15.97 -6.25
C GLU A 81 -11.14 16.03 -4.94
N LEU A 82 -10.42 16.18 -3.84
CA LEU A 82 -10.97 16.32 -2.49
C LEU A 82 -10.01 17.18 -1.66
N ASN A 83 -10.53 18.15 -0.91
CA ASN A 83 -9.74 19.03 -0.04
C ASN A 83 -8.57 19.75 -0.77
N GLY A 84 -8.73 20.10 -2.04
CA GLY A 84 -7.69 20.78 -2.84
C GLY A 84 -6.52 19.87 -3.25
N LYS A 85 -6.68 18.56 -3.13
CA LYS A 85 -5.73 17.50 -3.51
C LYS A 85 -6.44 16.44 -4.35
N ASN A 86 -5.68 15.50 -4.89
CA ASN A 86 -6.21 14.36 -5.64
C ASN A 86 -5.96 13.04 -4.90
N THR A 87 -6.88 12.09 -4.99
CA THR A 87 -6.81 10.81 -4.26
C THR A 87 -5.93 9.75 -4.90
N GLN A 88 -5.41 9.97 -6.11
CA GLN A 88 -4.81 8.93 -6.94
C GLN A 88 -3.66 8.15 -6.29
N TYR A 89 -2.84 8.75 -5.42
CA TYR A 89 -1.76 8.06 -4.70
C TYR A 89 -1.87 8.20 -3.18
N ASN A 90 -3.07 8.44 -2.66
CA ASN A 90 -3.30 8.59 -1.20
C ASN A 90 -3.51 7.24 -0.52
N ALA A 91 -2.60 6.29 -0.77
CA ALA A 91 -2.54 5.00 -0.11
C ALA A 91 -1.08 4.57 0.13
N CYS A 92 -0.76 4.21 1.38
CA CYS A 92 0.59 3.79 1.77
C CYS A 92 0.76 2.26 1.81
N ASP A 93 -0.33 1.50 1.62
CA ASP A 93 -0.38 0.04 1.68
C ASP A 93 -0.49 -0.63 0.31
N THR A 94 -0.85 0.11 -0.75
CA THR A 94 -0.98 -0.39 -2.12
C THR A 94 0.36 -0.85 -2.71
N THR A 95 1.46 -0.16 -2.40
CA THR A 95 2.80 -0.56 -2.83
C THR A 95 3.19 -1.91 -2.23
N ALA A 96 2.88 -2.12 -0.95
CA ALA A 96 3.09 -3.41 -0.29
C ALA A 96 2.26 -4.52 -0.93
N LEU A 97 0.96 -4.27 -1.17
CA LEU A 97 0.06 -5.22 -1.81
C LEU A 97 0.52 -5.60 -3.22
N TYR A 98 1.06 -4.65 -3.99
CA TYR A 98 1.63 -4.92 -5.31
C TYR A 98 2.81 -5.90 -5.27
N LEU A 99 3.74 -5.74 -4.32
CA LEU A 99 4.86 -6.66 -4.15
C LEU A 99 4.40 -8.05 -3.70
N ILE A 100 3.45 -8.10 -2.76
CA ILE A 100 2.82 -9.36 -2.31
C ILE A 100 2.09 -10.03 -3.47
N ALA A 101 1.45 -9.26 -4.35
CA ALA A 101 0.74 -9.78 -5.52
C ALA A 101 1.65 -10.49 -6.52
N HIS A 102 2.85 -9.96 -6.76
CA HIS A 102 3.85 -10.65 -7.59
C HIS A 102 4.21 -12.02 -7.00
N LEU A 103 4.46 -12.10 -5.70
CA LEU A 103 4.79 -13.37 -5.04
C LEU A 103 3.60 -14.33 -5.11
N LYS A 104 2.40 -13.87 -4.76
CA LYS A 104 1.18 -14.70 -4.79
C LYS A 104 0.89 -15.21 -6.21
N TYR A 105 1.07 -14.39 -7.24
CA TYR A 105 0.94 -14.82 -8.62
C TYR A 105 1.94 -15.92 -8.96
N GLN A 106 3.22 -15.73 -8.61
CA GLN A 106 4.27 -16.73 -8.84
C GLN A 106 3.98 -18.03 -8.08
N GLU A 107 3.49 -17.97 -6.84
CA GLU A 107 3.11 -19.15 -6.04
C GLU A 107 1.92 -19.91 -6.65
N LEU A 108 0.94 -19.19 -7.23
CA LEU A 108 -0.25 -19.80 -7.84
C LEU A 108 -0.01 -20.39 -9.22
N THR A 109 0.98 -19.88 -9.96
CA THR A 109 1.17 -20.19 -11.39
C THR A 109 2.52 -20.82 -11.72
N GLU A 110 3.47 -20.78 -10.79
CA GLU A 110 4.89 -21.07 -10.99
C GLU A 110 5.58 -20.15 -12.03
N ASP A 111 4.88 -19.12 -12.53
CA ASP A 111 5.36 -18.20 -13.56
C ASP A 111 6.20 -17.08 -12.95
N CYS A 112 7.52 -17.18 -13.15
CA CYS A 112 8.48 -16.16 -12.74
C CYS A 112 8.65 -15.02 -13.77
N SER A 113 8.11 -15.18 -14.99
CA SER A 113 8.35 -14.25 -16.10
C SER A 113 7.72 -12.88 -15.87
N LEU A 114 6.59 -12.82 -15.16
CA LEU A 114 5.92 -11.56 -14.84
C LEU A 114 6.79 -10.67 -13.94
N ALA A 115 7.37 -11.25 -12.91
CA ALA A 115 8.30 -10.55 -12.02
C ALA A 115 9.58 -10.12 -12.76
N GLN A 116 10.12 -10.97 -13.63
CA GLN A 116 11.28 -10.63 -14.47
C GLN A 116 10.97 -9.44 -15.39
N LYS A 117 9.80 -9.44 -16.04
CA LYS A 117 9.34 -8.34 -16.90
C LYS A 117 9.28 -7.01 -16.15
N TYR A 118 8.79 -7.03 -14.91
CA TYR A 118 8.57 -5.83 -14.09
C TYR A 118 9.61 -5.66 -12.98
N GLN A 119 10.81 -6.23 -13.15
CA GLN A 119 11.87 -6.18 -12.15
C GLN A 119 12.22 -4.75 -11.73
N LYS A 120 12.27 -3.81 -12.69
CA LYS A 120 12.49 -2.38 -12.40
C LYS A 120 11.42 -1.81 -11.49
N ASN A 121 10.14 -2.09 -11.77
CA ASN A 121 9.03 -1.61 -10.96
C ASN A 121 9.06 -2.20 -9.55
N ILE A 122 9.44 -3.48 -9.41
CA ILE A 122 9.63 -4.14 -8.11
C ILE A 122 10.72 -3.44 -7.30
N HIS A 123 11.88 -3.14 -7.91
CA HIS A 123 12.93 -2.40 -7.24
C HIS A 123 12.46 -1.01 -6.78
N LEU A 124 11.80 -0.24 -7.66
CA LEU A 124 11.28 1.08 -7.28
C LEU A 124 10.25 1.00 -6.13
N ALA A 125 9.39 -0.02 -6.12
CA ALA A 125 8.46 -0.25 -5.02
C ALA A 125 9.18 -0.55 -3.70
N VAL A 126 10.28 -1.30 -3.74
CA VAL A 126 11.11 -1.56 -2.56
C VAL A 126 11.81 -0.28 -2.08
N GLU A 127 12.38 0.51 -2.98
CA GLU A 127 13.03 1.78 -2.63
C GLU A 127 12.03 2.75 -1.98
N TYR A 128 10.79 2.84 -2.48
CA TYR A 128 9.71 3.59 -1.82
C TYR A 128 9.51 3.14 -0.37
N ILE A 129 9.48 1.83 -0.12
CA ILE A 129 9.32 1.31 1.25
C ILE A 129 10.51 1.72 2.11
N ILE A 130 11.73 1.55 1.60
CA ILE A 130 12.98 1.88 2.31
C ILE A 130 13.03 3.37 2.69
N ASP A 131 12.66 4.26 1.78
CA ASP A 131 12.64 5.71 1.99
C ASP A 131 11.64 6.15 3.09
N HIS A 132 10.66 5.29 3.38
CA HIS A 132 9.64 5.50 4.41
C HIS A 132 9.97 4.81 5.74
N ILE A 133 11.09 4.10 5.86
CA ILE A 133 11.54 3.52 7.12
C ILE A 133 12.32 4.58 7.92
N ASN A 134 11.89 4.86 9.14
CA ASN A 134 12.59 5.79 10.03
C ASN A 134 13.81 5.15 10.73
N ASP A 135 14.45 5.88 11.63
CA ASP A 135 15.65 5.42 12.33
C ASP A 135 15.36 4.23 13.25
N GLU A 136 14.17 4.18 13.86
CA GLU A 136 13.70 3.07 14.67
C GLU A 136 13.27 1.85 13.84
N GLY A 137 13.32 1.91 12.51
CA GLY A 137 12.91 0.79 11.64
C GLY A 137 11.42 0.73 11.35
N LEU A 138 10.64 1.72 11.75
CA LEU A 138 9.22 1.78 11.49
C LEU A 138 8.94 2.39 10.12
N PHE A 139 8.12 1.72 9.29
CA PHE A 139 7.50 2.36 8.12
C PHE A 139 6.54 3.48 8.55
N ILE A 140 6.77 4.67 8.00
CA ILE A 140 6.07 5.91 8.31
C ILE A 140 5.47 6.47 7.02
N GLU A 141 4.16 6.73 7.00
CA GLU A 141 3.60 7.54 5.94
C GLU A 141 3.97 9.01 6.18
N LYS A 142 4.54 9.61 5.14
CA LYS A 142 4.93 11.01 5.11
C LYS A 142 4.81 11.53 3.70
N GLN A 143 4.83 12.85 3.59
CA GLN A 143 5.03 13.55 2.33
C GLN A 143 6.02 14.68 2.61
N ALA A 144 6.96 14.91 1.69
CA ALA A 144 8.01 15.90 1.92
C ALA A 144 7.42 17.27 2.28
N ASP A 145 7.98 17.87 3.34
CA ASP A 145 7.62 19.21 3.83
C ASP A 145 6.14 19.41 4.20
N CYS A 146 5.47 18.33 4.62
CA CYS A 146 4.08 18.40 5.08
C CYS A 146 3.84 17.71 6.42
N VAL A 147 3.13 18.43 7.31
CA VAL A 147 2.78 17.97 8.65
C VAL A 147 1.27 17.83 8.89
N GLN A 148 0.44 18.46 8.05
CA GLN A 148 -1.02 18.40 8.13
C GLN A 148 -1.64 18.62 6.75
N ASN A 149 -2.80 18.00 6.47
CA ASN A 149 -3.50 18.11 5.18
C ASN A 149 -2.62 17.76 3.97
N CYS A 150 -1.73 16.79 4.15
CA CYS A 150 -0.77 16.37 3.13
C CYS A 150 -1.47 15.72 1.94
N PHE A 151 -2.43 14.86 2.26
CA PHE A 151 -3.20 14.08 1.31
C PHE A 151 -4.65 14.57 1.24
N ALA A 152 -5.38 14.14 0.20
CA ALA A 152 -6.80 14.45 0.02
C ALA A 152 -7.69 13.80 1.09
N VAL A 153 -7.22 12.70 1.69
CA VAL A 153 -7.86 11.97 2.79
C VAL A 153 -7.01 12.06 4.05
N SER A 154 -7.66 11.99 5.21
CA SER A 154 -6.99 12.13 6.51
C SER A 154 -6.18 10.91 6.94
N VAL A 155 -6.45 9.76 6.33
CA VAL A 155 -5.84 8.47 6.64
C VAL A 155 -5.53 7.76 5.33
N THR A 156 -4.31 7.22 5.18
CA THR A 156 -3.82 6.66 3.90
C THR A 156 -3.63 5.14 3.93
N TYR A 157 -4.05 4.45 4.98
CA TYR A 157 -4.21 2.99 4.98
C TYR A 157 -5.71 2.62 4.95
N TRP A 158 -6.07 1.33 4.81
CA TRP A 158 -7.46 0.85 4.56
C TRP A 158 -8.62 1.55 5.27
N LYS A 159 -8.42 2.10 6.47
CA LYS A 159 -9.41 2.87 7.23
C LYS A 159 -9.43 4.34 6.83
N ASP A 160 -9.39 4.63 5.54
CA ASP A 160 -9.22 5.93 4.86
C ASP A 160 -10.24 7.05 5.20
N SER A 161 -11.06 6.84 6.24
CA SER A 161 -12.07 7.76 6.74
C SER A 161 -11.66 8.49 8.02
N VAL A 162 -11.42 7.76 9.13
CA VAL A 162 -11.14 8.35 10.45
C VAL A 162 -10.37 7.38 11.36
N LEU A 163 -9.30 7.84 12.02
CA LEU A 163 -8.73 7.14 13.17
C LEU A 163 -9.56 7.41 14.43
N SER A 164 -9.86 6.37 15.21
CA SER A 164 -10.54 6.56 16.50
C SER A 164 -9.76 7.54 17.38
N LYS A 165 -10.46 8.42 18.11
CA LYS A 165 -9.88 9.45 18.99
C LYS A 165 -9.16 10.62 18.28
N ARG A 166 -9.08 10.64 16.94
CA ARG A 166 -8.71 11.82 16.16
C ARG A 166 -9.94 12.34 15.42
N ALA A 167 -10.17 13.65 15.46
CA ALA A 167 -11.14 14.27 14.56
C ALA A 167 -10.60 14.21 13.12
N LYS A 168 -11.48 14.26 12.12
CA LYS A 168 -11.09 14.15 10.70
C LYS A 168 -9.98 15.15 10.31
N ASP A 169 -10.00 16.35 10.88
CA ASP A 169 -9.04 17.41 10.55
C ASP A 169 -7.81 17.44 11.48
N ASP A 170 -7.73 16.51 12.42
CA ASP A 170 -6.72 16.42 13.48
C ASP A 170 -5.72 15.28 13.23
N HIS A 171 -5.35 15.06 11.96
CA HIS A 171 -4.40 14.03 11.55
C HIS A 171 -3.07 14.67 11.16
N PHE A 172 -1.98 14.20 11.77
CA PHE A 172 -0.65 14.74 11.60
C PHE A 172 0.25 13.74 10.88
N PHE A 173 1.14 14.27 10.03
CA PHE A 173 2.20 13.53 9.37
C PHE A 173 3.56 14.02 9.89
N PRO A 174 4.62 13.20 9.87
CA PRO A 174 4.63 11.75 9.62
C PRO A 174 3.72 10.94 10.57
N VAL A 175 3.16 9.83 10.08
CA VAL A 175 2.30 8.93 10.84
C VAL A 175 2.70 7.48 10.64
N PHE A 176 2.72 6.72 11.72
CA PHE A 176 2.85 5.27 11.69
C PHE A 176 1.46 4.63 11.67
N TYR A 177 1.28 3.57 10.87
CA TYR A 177 0.14 2.66 10.96
C TYR A 177 0.64 1.24 11.17
N TYR A 178 0.18 0.56 12.23
CA TYR A 178 0.66 -0.78 12.57
C TYR A 178 0.43 -1.78 11.43
N LEU A 179 -0.78 -1.81 10.87
CA LEU A 179 -1.08 -2.71 9.76
C LEU A 179 -0.26 -2.39 8.52
N ALA A 180 -0.11 -1.10 8.16
CA ALA A 180 0.69 -0.72 6.99
C ALA A 180 2.16 -1.13 7.18
N HIS A 181 2.70 -0.98 8.39
CA HIS A 181 4.05 -1.46 8.71
C HIS A 181 4.17 -2.97 8.48
N CYS A 182 3.26 -3.78 9.03
CA CYS A 182 3.30 -5.23 8.86
C CYS A 182 3.16 -5.65 7.38
N MET A 183 2.32 -4.96 6.61
CA MET A 183 2.17 -5.20 5.18
C MET A 183 3.45 -4.87 4.41
N ASN A 184 4.08 -3.73 4.71
CA ASN A 184 5.33 -3.33 4.08
C ASN A 184 6.50 -4.28 4.46
N LEU A 185 6.55 -4.77 5.69
CA LEU A 185 7.50 -5.82 6.09
C LEU A 185 7.28 -7.12 5.31
N ALA A 186 6.03 -7.54 5.15
CA ALA A 186 5.69 -8.72 4.33
C ALA A 186 6.05 -8.50 2.85
N ALA A 187 5.92 -7.27 2.35
CA ALA A 187 6.29 -6.90 1.00
C ALA A 187 7.80 -6.93 0.76
N ILE A 188 8.62 -6.51 1.72
CA ILE A 188 10.09 -6.65 1.67
C ILE A 188 10.47 -8.14 1.57
N ARG A 189 9.87 -8.99 2.39
CA ARG A 189 10.06 -10.46 2.31
C ARG A 189 9.63 -11.02 0.96
N ALA A 190 8.49 -10.54 0.43
CA ALA A 190 8.02 -10.95 -0.88
C ALA A 190 9.01 -10.58 -1.97
N ALA A 191 9.50 -9.35 -1.98
CA ALA A 191 10.51 -8.89 -2.93
C ALA A 191 11.80 -9.71 -2.87
N SER A 192 12.30 -10.04 -1.67
CA SER A 192 13.47 -10.92 -1.49
C SER A 192 13.27 -12.28 -2.14
N LYS A 193 12.09 -12.89 -1.96
CA LYS A 193 11.75 -14.20 -2.55
C LYS A 193 11.63 -14.13 -4.08
N ILE A 194 10.88 -13.16 -4.58
CA ILE A 194 10.63 -12.97 -6.02
C ILE A 194 11.95 -12.73 -6.77
N LEU A 195 12.81 -11.87 -6.22
CA LEU A 195 14.09 -11.50 -6.82
C LEU A 195 15.22 -12.49 -6.47
N ASN A 196 14.93 -13.51 -5.65
CA ASN A 196 15.90 -14.47 -5.13
C ASN A 196 17.18 -13.80 -4.61
N THR A 197 16.99 -12.79 -3.75
CA THR A 197 18.08 -11.95 -3.22
C THR A 197 18.01 -11.88 -1.70
N SER A 198 19.18 -11.83 -1.06
CA SER A 198 19.33 -11.55 0.36
C SER A 198 19.59 -10.07 0.65
N GLN A 199 19.63 -9.21 -0.37
CA GLN A 199 19.97 -7.79 -0.24
C GLN A 199 19.05 -7.04 0.74
N TYR A 200 17.78 -7.45 0.88
CA TYR A 200 16.83 -6.78 1.76
C TYR A 200 16.74 -7.40 3.15
N GLN A 201 17.61 -8.35 3.50
CA GLN A 201 17.59 -8.99 4.82
C GLN A 201 17.83 -7.97 5.95
N ASP A 202 18.76 -7.03 5.74
CA ASP A 202 19.05 -5.99 6.74
C ASP A 202 17.85 -5.05 6.92
N ILE A 203 17.12 -4.75 5.85
CA ILE A 203 15.88 -3.95 5.90
C ILE A 203 14.78 -4.71 6.64
N GLU A 204 14.59 -5.99 6.33
CA GLU A 204 13.66 -6.85 7.08
C GLU A 204 13.97 -6.86 8.58
N ASN A 205 15.24 -7.09 8.94
CA ASN A 205 15.68 -7.12 10.33
C ASN A 205 15.43 -5.79 11.02
N LYS A 206 15.76 -4.67 10.36
CA LYS A 206 15.49 -3.32 10.89
C LYS A 206 14.00 -3.10 11.14
N MET A 207 13.13 -3.54 10.23
CA MET A 207 11.67 -3.42 10.42
C MET A 207 11.15 -4.26 11.59
N LEU A 208 11.66 -5.49 11.75
CA LEU A 208 11.36 -6.34 12.90
C LEU A 208 11.81 -5.72 14.23
N GLU A 209 13.00 -5.14 14.26
CA GLU A 209 13.51 -4.42 15.43
C GLU A 209 12.61 -3.23 15.79
N GLY A 210 12.08 -2.51 14.79
CA GLY A 210 11.09 -1.44 15.03
C GLY A 210 9.82 -1.94 15.70
N LEU A 211 9.29 -3.09 15.31
CA LEU A 211 8.17 -3.72 16.02
C LEU A 211 8.53 -4.09 17.46
N HIS A 212 9.72 -4.64 17.69
CA HIS A 212 10.18 -4.95 19.05
C HIS A 212 10.29 -3.70 19.92
N TYR A 213 10.87 -2.62 19.38
CA TYR A 213 10.94 -1.32 20.05
C TYR A 213 9.54 -0.83 20.44
N LEU A 214 8.58 -0.89 19.51
CA LEU A 214 7.21 -0.46 19.72
C LEU A 214 6.51 -1.26 20.84
N PHE A 215 6.73 -2.58 20.90
CA PHE A 215 6.18 -3.44 21.96
C PHE A 215 6.86 -3.28 23.32
N GLN A 216 8.12 -2.87 23.36
CA GLN A 216 8.81 -2.58 24.62
C GLN A 216 8.40 -1.22 25.21
N THR A 217 8.10 -0.26 24.35
CA THR A 217 7.82 1.12 24.75
C THR A 217 6.36 1.39 25.10
N HIS A 218 5.43 0.56 24.62
CA HIS A 218 4.00 0.76 24.82
C HIS A 218 3.34 -0.43 25.51
N SER A 219 2.50 -0.16 26.51
CA SER A 219 1.75 -1.18 27.25
C SER A 219 0.56 -1.78 26.46
N HIS A 220 0.27 -1.24 25.28
CA HIS A 220 -0.89 -1.61 24.45
C HIS A 220 -0.49 -1.65 22.98
N PHE A 221 -1.16 -2.47 22.18
CA PHE A 221 -1.02 -2.50 20.73
C PHE A 221 -1.49 -1.17 20.12
N PRO A 222 -0.59 -0.37 19.52
CA PRO A 222 -1.02 0.85 18.86
C PRO A 222 -1.59 0.54 17.49
N VAL A 223 -2.65 1.26 17.13
CA VAL A 223 -3.19 1.22 15.77
C VAL A 223 -2.39 2.14 14.87
N ALA A 224 -2.05 3.32 15.42
CA ALA A 224 -1.23 4.33 14.79
C ALA A 224 -0.51 5.16 15.87
N PHE A 225 0.49 5.94 15.47
CA PHE A 225 0.96 7.07 16.27
C PHE A 225 1.47 8.18 15.34
N ASP A 226 1.27 9.41 15.78
CA ASP A 226 1.66 10.64 15.08
C ASP A 226 2.36 11.60 16.05
N GLN A 227 2.58 12.85 15.65
CA GLN A 227 3.19 13.88 16.50
C GLN A 227 2.39 14.18 17.78
N GLN A 228 1.10 13.85 17.83
CA GLN A 228 0.27 13.98 19.02
C GLN A 228 0.28 12.71 19.90
N GLY A 229 1.10 11.72 19.55
CA GLY A 229 1.31 10.50 20.32
C GLY A 229 0.45 9.32 19.86
N LEU A 230 0.24 8.39 20.79
CA LEU A 230 -0.34 7.08 20.50
C LEU A 230 -1.84 7.15 20.18
N ILE A 231 -2.25 6.42 19.14
CA ILE A 231 -3.64 6.19 18.78
C ILE A 231 -3.96 4.71 19.02
N SER A 232 -4.65 4.44 20.13
CA SER A 232 -5.10 3.11 20.51
C SER A 232 -6.61 2.96 20.30
N MET A 233 -7.03 1.80 19.81
CA MET A 233 -8.43 1.37 19.81
C MET A 233 -8.70 0.47 21.02
N GLU A 234 -9.96 0.42 21.44
CA GLU A 234 -10.42 -0.64 22.33
C GLU A 234 -10.24 -1.97 21.59
N SER A 235 -9.46 -2.90 22.18
CA SER A 235 -9.27 -4.24 21.64
C SER A 235 -9.97 -5.26 22.54
N SER A 236 -10.64 -6.23 21.92
CA SER A 236 -11.12 -7.43 22.62
C SER A 236 -9.98 -8.27 23.18
N ASP A 237 -8.76 -8.11 22.66
CA ASP A 237 -7.59 -8.86 23.14
C ASP A 237 -7.27 -8.57 24.61
N PHE A 238 -7.72 -7.43 25.16
CA PHE A 238 -7.60 -7.14 26.60
C PHE A 238 -8.61 -7.91 27.46
N ILE A 239 -9.55 -8.63 26.84
CA ILE A 239 -10.59 -9.44 27.49
C ILE A 239 -10.21 -10.94 27.47
N HIS A 240 -9.10 -11.30 26.82
CA HIS A 240 -8.62 -12.68 26.65
C HIS A 240 -7.20 -12.84 27.18
#